data_AF-A0A7D5M503-F1
#
_entry.id   AF-A0A7D5M503-F1
#
_cell.length_a   1.000
_cell.length_b   1.000
_cell.length_c   1.000
_cell.angle_alpha   90.00
_cell.angle_beta   90.00
_cell.angle_gamma   90.00
#
_symmetry.space_group_name_H-M   'P 1'
#
loop_
_entity.id
_entity.type
_entity.pdbx_description
1 polymer ?
#
loop_
_entity_poly.entity_id
_entity_poly.type
_entity_poly.pdbx_seq_one_letter_code
_entity_poly.pdbx_strand_id
1 'polypeptide(L)' 'MHDTESDTFVYQSWPEKFSGMLKEIGIDSESKEIGTDEIENDDYYSRYFAQTPRMVTNRGCIDVKNSNIDAIQIIQKG' A
#
# COMPACT_ATOMS: atom_id res chain seq x y z
N MET A 1 -33.43 0.59 -23.24
CA MET A 1 -32.95 0.92 -21.88
C MET A 1 -32.29 -0.33 -21.35
N HIS A 2 -30.97 -0.37 -21.37
CA HIS A 2 -30.19 -1.38 -20.66
C HIS A 2 -29.34 -0.57 -19.69
N ASP A 3 -29.92 -0.27 -18.53
CA ASP A 3 -29.16 0.31 -17.43
C ASP A 3 -28.31 -0.82 -16.87
N THR A 4 -27.08 -0.93 -17.38
CA THR A 4 -26.02 -1.69 -16.73
C THR A 4 -25.67 -0.90 -15.47
N GLU A 5 -26.27 -1.26 -14.34
CA GLU A 5 -25.99 -0.61 -13.06
C GLU A 5 -24.46 -0.60 -12.81
N SER A 6 -23.96 0.57 -12.46
CA SER A 6 -22.53 0.86 -12.32
C SER A 6 -21.90 0.11 -11.16
N ASP A 7 -20.65 -0.33 -11.36
CA ASP A 7 -19.74 -0.95 -10.40
C ASP A 7 -20.03 -0.56 -8.95
N THR A 8 -20.35 -1.56 -8.13
CA THR A 8 -20.38 -1.38 -6.68
C THR A 8 -18.98 -0.99 -6.24
N PHE A 9 -18.79 0.27 -5.82
CA PHE A 9 -17.52 0.73 -5.27
C PHE A 9 -17.19 -0.10 -4.03
N VAL A 10 -16.26 -1.05 -4.16
CA VAL A 10 -15.71 -1.75 -3.00
C VAL A 10 -14.80 -0.77 -2.29
N TYR A 11 -15.15 -0.42 -1.05
CA TYR A 11 -14.27 0.37 -0.19
C TYR A 11 -13.04 -0.47 0.13
N GLN A 12 -11.89 -0.06 -0.41
CA GLN A 12 -10.61 -0.69 -0.15
C GLN A 12 -9.61 0.34 0.34
N SER A 13 -8.82 -0.04 1.34
CA SER A 13 -7.64 0.70 1.74
C SER A 13 -6.57 0.64 0.63
N TRP A 14 -5.58 1.55 0.68
CA TRP A 14 -4.46 1.49 -0.26
C TRP A 14 -3.68 0.16 -0.19
N PRO A 15 -3.38 -0.39 1.01
CA PRO A 15 -2.74 -1.68 1.14
C PRO A 15 -3.53 -2.81 0.49
N GLU A 16 -4.86 -2.86 0.69
CA GLU A 16 -5.73 -3.86 0.08
C GLU A 16 -5.74 -3.75 -1.46
N LYS A 17 -5.84 -2.52 -1.98
CA LYS A 17 -5.84 -2.27 -3.42
C LYS A 17 -4.53 -2.73 -4.07
N PHE A 18 -3.39 -2.35 -3.49
CA PHE A 18 -2.09 -2.74 -4.02
C PHE A 18 -1.81 -4.24 -3.82
N SER A 19 -2.28 -4.85 -2.73
CA SER A 19 -2.21 -6.30 -2.54
C SER A 19 -2.98 -7.05 -3.65
N GLY A 20 -4.17 -6.56 -4.03
CA GLY A 20 -4.92 -7.06 -5.19
C GLY A 20 -4.13 -6.95 -6.49
N MET A 21 -3.53 -5.79 -6.77
CA MET A 21 -2.69 -5.58 -7.96
C MET A 21 -1.45 -6.48 -7.98
N LEU A 22 -0.83 -6.72 -6.83
CA LEU A 22 0.32 -7.64 -6.69
C LEU A 22 -0.11 -9.08 -6.99
N LYS A 23 -1.29 -9.48 -6.52
CA LYS A 23 -1.84 -10.81 -6.78
C LYS A 23 -2.09 -11.06 -8.27
N GLU A 24 -2.53 -10.05 -9.02
CA GLU A 24 -2.75 -10.15 -10.48
C GLU A 24 -1.46 -10.48 -11.25
N ILE A 25 -0.29 -10.09 -10.73
CA ILE A 25 1.03 -10.41 -11.30
C ILE A 25 1.70 -11.62 -10.63
N GLY A 26 0.96 -12.36 -9.78
CA GLY A 26 1.44 -13.58 -9.13
C GLY A 26 2.29 -13.35 -7.88
N ILE A 27 2.19 -12.17 -7.25
CA ILE A 27 2.87 -11.86 -6.00
C ILE A 27 1.87 -11.96 -4.84
N ASP A 28 2.08 -12.95 -3.98
CA ASP A 28 1.31 -13.09 -2.76
C ASP A 28 1.71 -12.04 -1.73
N SER A 29 0.71 -11.40 -1.14
CA SER A 29 0.94 -10.31 -0.18
C SER A 29 -0.21 -10.17 0.81
N GLU A 30 0.06 -9.50 1.93
CA GLU A 30 -0.86 -9.30 3.03
C GLU A 30 -0.89 -7.82 3.43
N SER A 31 -2.07 -7.20 3.33
CA SER A 31 -2.28 -5.81 3.73
C SER A 31 -2.32 -5.66 5.24
N LYS A 32 -1.61 -4.67 5.78
CA LYS A 32 -1.64 -4.31 7.20
C LYS A 32 -2.52 -3.10 7.46
N GLU A 33 -3.01 -3.00 8.69
CA GLU A 33 -3.72 -1.83 9.18
C GLU A 33 -2.77 -0.63 9.28
N ILE A 34 -3.22 0.54 8.81
CA ILE A 34 -2.41 1.76 8.77
C ILE A 34 -2.05 2.18 10.20
N GLY A 35 -0.77 2.50 10.43
CA GLY A 35 -0.26 2.97 11.72
C GLY A 35 0.10 1.87 12.70
N THR A 36 0.08 0.60 12.28
CA THR A 36 0.38 -0.54 13.15
C THR A 36 1.82 -1.06 13.01
N ASP A 37 2.48 -0.78 11.90
CA ASP A 37 3.83 -1.28 11.63
C ASP A 37 4.92 -0.26 11.98
N GLU A 38 6.06 -0.74 12.46
CA GLU A 38 7.20 0.10 12.86
C GLU A 38 7.83 0.81 11.65
N ILE A 39 7.81 0.19 10.46
CA ILE A 39 8.33 0.77 9.21
C ILE A 39 7.66 2.11 8.86
N GLU A 40 6.46 2.33 9.40
CA GLU A 40 5.70 3.55 9.21
C GLU A 40 6.31 4.79 9.88
N ASN A 41 7.17 4.56 10.89
CA ASN A 41 7.73 5.59 11.75
C ASN A 41 9.24 5.80 11.55
N ASP A 42 9.90 4.88 10.86
CA ASP A 42 11.34 4.92 10.64
C ASP A 42 11.73 5.74 9.41
N ASP A 43 12.91 6.39 9.49
CA ASP A 43 13.47 7.12 8.37
C ASP A 43 13.79 6.16 7.21
N TYR A 44 13.51 6.61 5.99
CA TYR A 44 13.76 5.83 4.78
C TYR A 44 14.54 6.65 3.75
N TYR A 45 15.24 5.95 2.86
CA TYR A 45 15.97 6.59 1.79
C TYR A 45 15.07 6.81 0.57
N SER A 46 14.97 8.07 0.12
CA SER A 46 14.36 8.40 -1.16
C SER A 46 15.11 9.51 -1.87
N ARG A 47 15.14 9.45 -3.21
CA ARG A 47 15.61 10.55 -4.06
C ARG A 47 14.51 11.57 -4.38
N TYR A 48 13.24 11.18 -4.25
CA TYR A 48 12.09 11.97 -4.69
C TYR A 48 11.23 12.48 -3.54
N PHE A 49 11.31 11.84 -2.38
CA PHE A 49 10.58 12.20 -1.16
C PHE A 49 11.56 12.67 -0.08
N ALA A 50 11.04 13.46 0.86
CA ALA A 50 11.78 13.77 2.08
C ALA A 50 12.06 12.48 2.85
N GLN A 51 13.26 12.35 3.41
CA GLN A 51 13.66 11.14 4.13
C GLN A 51 12.92 10.96 5.47
N THR A 52 12.38 12.06 6.01
CA THR A 52 11.65 12.07 7.28
C THR A 52 10.18 11.70 7.07
N PRO A 53 9.65 10.65 7.73
CA PRO A 53 8.27 10.19 7.61
C PRO A 53 7.22 11.28 7.88
N ARG A 54 7.52 12.23 8.77
CA ARG A 54 6.63 13.37 9.08
C ARG A 54 6.34 14.30 7.91
N MET A 55 7.14 14.24 6.84
CA MET A 55 7.00 15.08 5.65
C MET A 55 6.29 14.37 4.48
N VAL A 56 5.81 13.15 4.67
CA VAL A 56 5.02 12.40 3.70
C VAL A 56 3.75 11.85 4.33
N THR A 57 2.73 11.60 3.51
CA THR A 57 1.51 10.93 3.94
C THR A 57 1.71 9.42 3.85
N ASN A 58 1.66 8.74 4.99
CA ASN A 58 1.65 7.29 5.02
C ASN A 58 0.26 6.75 4.64
N ARG A 59 0.22 5.79 3.72
CA ARG A 59 -1.00 5.12 3.26
C ARG A 59 -1.07 3.66 3.68
N GLY A 60 -0.14 3.17 4.49
CA GLY A 60 -0.08 1.82 5.04
C GLY A 60 1.04 0.96 4.45
N CYS A 61 1.09 -0.29 4.88
CA CYS A 61 2.13 -1.24 4.53
C CYS A 61 1.54 -2.59 4.09
N ILE A 62 2.35 -3.34 3.33
CA ILE A 62 2.02 -4.66 2.80
C ILE A 62 3.20 -5.58 3.06
N ASP A 63 2.94 -6.76 3.62
CA ASP A 63 3.93 -7.83 3.69
C ASP A 63 3.93 -8.63 2.40
N VAL A 64 5.11 -8.90 1.85
CA VAL A 64 5.25 -9.72 0.66
C VAL A 64 5.66 -11.13 1.07
N LYS A 65 5.01 -12.15 0.53
CA LYS A 65 5.33 -13.55 0.82
C LYS A 65 6.18 -14.14 -0.31
N ASN A 66 6.99 -15.14 0.03
CA ASN A 66 7.81 -15.89 -0.94
C ASN A 66 8.75 -15.00 -1.80
N SER A 67 9.24 -13.91 -1.22
CA SER A 67 10.12 -12.94 -1.88
C SER A 67 11.29 -12.57 -0.96
N ASN A 68 12.33 -11.99 -1.54
CA ASN A 68 13.43 -11.37 -0.79
C ASN A 68 13.07 -9.95 -0.28
N ILE A 69 11.86 -9.50 -0.59
CA ILE A 69 11.31 -8.24 -0.08
C ILE A 69 10.40 -8.63 1.08
N ASP A 70 10.65 -8.11 2.27
CA ASP A 70 9.84 -8.40 3.46
C ASP A 70 8.55 -7.59 3.47
N ALA A 71 8.66 -6.27 3.22
CA ALA A 71 7.54 -5.35 3.27
C ALA A 71 7.65 -4.22 2.24
N ILE A 72 6.49 -3.67 1.87
CA ILE A 72 6.33 -2.51 1.01
C ILE A 72 5.51 -1.46 1.76
N GLN A 73 6.09 -0.28 1.98
CA GLN A 73 5.36 0.88 2.51
C GLN A 73 4.82 1.73 1.37
N ILE A 74 3.55 2.15 1.48
CA ILE A 74 2.89 3.02 0.52
C ILE A 74 2.93 4.44 1.07
N ILE A 75 3.69 5.32 0.42
CA ILE A 75 3.80 6.74 0.78
C ILE A 75 3.28 7.64 -0.33
N GLN A 76 2.74 8.79 0.05
CA GLN A 76 2.25 9.81 -0.88
C GLN A 76 2.87 11.17 -0.53
N LYS A 77 3.24 11.94 -1.55
CA LYS A 77 3.69 13.32 -1.38
C LYS A 77 2.50 14.17 -0.89
N GLY A 78 2.71 14.92 0.19
CA GLY A 78 1.75 15.91 0.68
C GLY A 78 1.40 16.96 -0.35
#